data_AF-A0A380ZEX9-F1
#
_entry.id   AF-A0A380ZEX9-F1
#
_cell.length_a   1.000
_cell.length_b   1.000
_cell.length_c   1.000
_cell.angle_alpha   90.00
_cell.angle_beta   90.00
_cell.angle_gamma   90.00
#
_symmetry.space_group_name_H-M   'P 1'
#
loop_
_entity.id
_entity.type
_entity.pdbx_description
1 polymer ?
#
loop_
_entity_poly.entity_id
_entity_poly.type
_entity_poly.pdbx_seq_one_letter_code
_entity_poly.pdbx_strand_id
1 'polypeptide(L)'
;MTNDLADIKLYDPNPDEAAIERLSHRLALVMKQRDASLVATSDPKELERVEKWVQDVLDADEKSAKIAVAKVADMMSEDRRKSRMTFYYLVARQLNALHKI
;
A
#
# COMPACT_ATOMS: atom_id res chain seq x y z
N MET A 1 -1.89 -2.97 -18.49
CA MET A 1 -0.84 -2.48 -17.58
C MET A 1 -1.49 -1.49 -16.64
N THR A 2 -1.52 -1.78 -15.34
CA THR A 2 -1.84 -0.77 -14.33
C THR A 2 -0.69 0.24 -14.35
N ASN A 3 -0.99 1.53 -14.42
CA ASN A 3 0.04 2.56 -14.35
C ASN A 3 0.16 3.00 -12.89
N ASP A 4 0.88 2.21 -12.09
CA ASP A 4 0.95 2.42 -10.64
C ASP A 4 1.44 3.83 -10.27
N LEU A 5 2.32 4.44 -11.08
CA LEU A 5 2.75 5.82 -10.89
C LEU A 5 1.61 6.83 -11.10
N ALA A 6 0.77 6.61 -12.10
CA ALA A 6 -0.39 7.48 -12.33
C ALA A 6 -1.42 7.34 -11.20
N ASP A 7 -1.68 6.11 -10.73
CA ASP A 7 -2.60 5.86 -9.63
C ASP A 7 -2.09 6.48 -8.32
N ILE A 8 -0.79 6.37 -8.04
CA ILE A 8 -0.17 7.03 -6.87
C ILE A 8 -0.29 8.55 -6.98
N LYS A 9 -0.11 9.13 -8.18
CA LYS A 9 -0.22 10.59 -8.40
C LYS A 9 -1.61 11.17 -8.11
N LEU A 10 -2.66 10.35 -8.09
CA LEU A 10 -4.00 10.78 -7.67
C LEU A 10 -4.05 11.16 -6.18
N TYR A 11 -3.17 10.58 -5.36
CA TYR A 11 -3.11 10.77 -3.91
C TYR A 11 -1.86 11.53 -3.46
N ASP A 12 -0.78 11.42 -4.22
CA ASP A 12 0.50 12.08 -3.97
C ASP A 12 0.99 12.79 -5.23
N PRO A 13 0.71 14.10 -5.40
CA PRO A 13 1.05 14.83 -6.62
C PRO A 13 2.55 14.84 -6.95
N ASN A 14 3.41 14.65 -5.94
CA ASN A 14 4.87 14.63 -6.10
C ASN A 14 5.45 13.40 -5.37
N PRO A 15 5.27 12.18 -5.92
CA PRO A 15 5.63 10.97 -5.22
C PRO A 15 7.14 10.72 -5.23
N ASP A 16 7.62 10.01 -4.21
CA ASP A 16 9.00 9.53 -4.15
C ASP A 16 9.17 8.37 -5.14
N GLU A 17 9.67 8.67 -6.34
CA GLU A 17 9.88 7.67 -7.39
C GLU A 17 10.90 6.59 -7.00
N ALA A 18 11.88 6.91 -6.16
CA ALA A 18 12.84 5.91 -5.68
C ALA A 18 12.19 4.92 -4.70
N ALA A 19 11.26 5.39 -3.88
CA ALA A 19 10.46 4.52 -3.01
C ALA A 19 9.50 3.64 -3.83
N ILE A 20 8.90 4.20 -4.90
CA ILE A 20 8.09 3.42 -5.86
C ILE A 20 8.95 2.34 -6.51
N GLU A 21 10.16 2.64 -6.96
CA GLU A 21 11.03 1.65 -7.59
C GLU A 21 11.36 0.50 -6.62
N ARG A 22 11.78 0.80 -5.37
CA ARG A 22 12.05 -0.23 -4.35
C ARG A 22 10.83 -1.09 -4.04
N LEU A 23 9.67 -0.47 -3.87
CA LEU A 23 8.42 -1.20 -3.60
C LEU A 23 8.02 -2.07 -4.80
N SER A 24 8.25 -1.61 -6.03
CA SER A 24 7.97 -2.39 -7.24
C SER A 24 8.81 -3.67 -7.30
N HIS A 25 10.10 -3.59 -6.91
CA HIS A 25 10.98 -4.75 -6.81
C HIS A 25 10.49 -5.73 -5.73
N ARG A 26 10.09 -5.22 -4.57
CA ARG A 26 9.54 -6.03 -3.48
C ARG A 26 8.26 -6.77 -3.90
N LEU A 27 7.39 -6.11 -4.64
CA LEU A 27 6.09 -6.65 -5.04
C LEU A 27 6.12 -7.38 -6.40
N ALA A 28 7.26 -7.48 -7.07
CA ALA A 28 7.36 -7.97 -8.45
C ALA A 28 6.71 -9.34 -8.70
N LEU A 29 6.83 -10.28 -7.75
CA LEU A 29 6.17 -11.60 -7.84
C LEU A 29 4.69 -11.54 -7.48
N VAL A 30 4.33 -10.74 -6.48
CA VAL A 30 2.95 -10.54 -6.01
C VAL A 30 2.09 -9.93 -7.13
N MET A 31 2.63 -8.94 -7.84
CA MET A 31 1.93 -8.23 -8.91
C MET A 31 1.67 -9.09 -10.16
N LYS A 32 2.33 -10.25 -10.31
CA LYS A 32 2.02 -11.20 -11.40
C LYS A 32 0.72 -11.96 -11.17
N GLN A 33 0.27 -12.09 -9.92
CA GLN A 33 -0.99 -12.74 -9.59
C GLN A 33 -2.08 -11.69 -9.42
N ARG A 34 -3.10 -11.73 -10.29
CA ARG A 34 -4.17 -10.73 -10.34
C ARG A 34 -4.86 -10.52 -8.99
N ASP A 35 -5.24 -11.60 -8.31
CA ASP A 35 -5.95 -11.48 -7.03
C ASP A 35 -5.05 -10.96 -5.91
N ALA A 36 -3.75 -11.21 -6.00
CA ALA A 36 -2.75 -10.66 -5.09
C ALA A 36 -2.26 -9.27 -5.51
N SER A 37 -2.61 -8.77 -6.70
CA SER A 37 -2.27 -7.39 -7.07
C SER A 37 -3.19 -6.35 -6.43
N LEU A 38 -4.24 -6.77 -5.73
CA LEU A 38 -5.25 -5.91 -5.13
C LEU A 38 -5.31 -6.08 -3.61
N VAL A 39 -5.82 -5.07 -2.91
CA VAL A 39 -6.16 -5.12 -1.48
C VAL A 39 -7.68 -5.12 -1.32
N ALA A 40 -8.23 -6.20 -0.78
CA ALA A 40 -9.64 -6.33 -0.45
C ALA A 40 -9.93 -5.73 0.93
N THR A 41 -10.16 -4.42 1.01
CA THR A 41 -10.37 -3.71 2.29
C THR A 41 -11.65 -4.10 3.03
N SER A 42 -12.55 -4.85 2.41
CA SER A 42 -13.74 -5.43 3.05
C SER A 42 -13.48 -6.81 3.66
N ASP A 43 -12.32 -7.42 3.42
CA ASP A 43 -11.92 -8.70 4.03
C ASP A 43 -11.04 -8.43 5.26
N PRO A 44 -11.51 -8.71 6.50
CA PRO A 44 -10.72 -8.51 7.70
C PRO A 44 -9.40 -9.28 7.69
N LYS A 45 -9.35 -10.48 7.09
CA LYS A 45 -8.12 -11.28 7.02
C LYS A 45 -7.10 -10.66 6.07
N GLU A 46 -7.57 -10.01 5.02
CA GLU A 46 -6.71 -9.24 4.13
C GLU A 46 -6.13 -8.03 4.87
N LEU A 47 -6.95 -7.28 5.61
CA LEU A 47 -6.47 -6.16 6.43
C LEU A 47 -5.43 -6.59 7.47
N GLU A 48 -5.68 -7.68 8.20
CA GLU A 48 -4.73 -8.25 9.18
C GLU A 48 -3.37 -8.58 8.53
N ARG A 49 -3.36 -9.11 7.30
CA ARG A 49 -2.11 -9.39 6.58
C ARG A 49 -1.37 -8.12 6.19
N VAL A 50 -2.09 -7.10 5.74
CA VAL A 50 -1.49 -5.81 5.40
C VAL A 50 -0.94 -5.14 6.66
N GLU A 51 -1.70 -5.12 7.75
CA GLU A 51 -1.26 -4.59 9.06
C GLU A 51 -0.02 -5.32 9.57
N LYS A 52 0.06 -6.65 9.40
CA LYS A 52 1.25 -7.42 9.75
C LYS A 52 2.44 -7.04 8.87
N TRP A 53 2.25 -6.90 7.56
CA TRP A 53 3.31 -6.43 6.67
C TRP A 53 3.81 -5.03 7.06
N VAL A 54 2.90 -4.14 7.47
CA VAL A 54 3.26 -2.80 7.96
C VAL A 54 4.10 -2.88 9.24
N GLN A 55 3.74 -3.76 10.18
CA GLN A 55 4.54 -4.00 11.38
C GLN A 55 5.93 -4.56 11.02
N ASP A 56 5.98 -5.59 10.15
CA ASP A 56 7.23 -6.30 9.84
C ASP A 56 8.19 -5.48 8.95
N VAL A 57 7.65 -4.71 8.00
CA VAL A 57 8.46 -3.98 6.99
C VAL A 57 8.64 -2.51 7.34
N LEU A 58 7.60 -1.85 7.88
CA LEU A 58 7.66 -0.44 8.23
C LEU A 58 8.00 -0.22 9.70
N ASP A 59 8.08 -1.30 10.50
CA ASP A 59 8.49 -1.26 11.91
C ASP A 59 7.64 -0.24 12.67
N ALA A 60 6.32 -0.40 12.49
CA ALA A 60 5.27 0.34 13.18
C ALA A 60 4.63 -0.58 14.24
N ASP A 61 4.21 -0.03 15.37
CA ASP A 61 3.45 -0.78 16.35
C ASP A 61 2.04 -1.15 15.83
N GLU A 62 1.41 -2.14 16.48
CA GLU A 62 0.10 -2.66 16.08
C GLU A 62 -0.97 -1.57 15.94
N LYS A 63 -1.01 -0.60 16.87
CA LYS A 63 -2.01 0.47 16.84
C LYS A 63 -1.75 1.41 15.68
N SER A 64 -0.49 1.79 15.45
CA SER A 64 -0.12 2.66 14.32
C SER A 64 -0.38 1.97 12.98
N ALA A 65 -0.12 0.66 12.87
CA ALA A 65 -0.41 -0.12 11.67
C ALA A 65 -1.90 -0.13 11.35
N LYS A 66 -2.76 -0.47 12.32
CA LYS A 66 -4.23 -0.47 12.16
C LYS A 66 -4.76 0.90 11.74
N ILE A 67 -4.31 1.97 12.39
CA ILE A 67 -4.75 3.33 12.08
C ILE A 67 -4.35 3.73 10.66
N ALA A 68 -3.11 3.44 10.25
CA ALA A 68 -2.63 3.80 8.92
C ALA A 68 -3.35 3.01 7.81
N VAL A 69 -3.51 1.70 7.99
CA VAL A 69 -4.23 0.84 7.04
C VAL A 69 -5.70 1.27 6.90
N ALA A 70 -6.38 1.54 8.00
CA ALA A 70 -7.78 2.00 7.97
C ALA A 70 -7.92 3.36 7.27
N LYS A 71 -7.02 4.30 7.53
CA LYS A 71 -7.02 5.61 6.84
C LYS A 71 -6.83 5.49 5.34
N VAL A 72 -5.93 4.63 4.89
CA VAL A 72 -5.70 4.41 3.44
C VAL A 72 -6.86 3.66 2.81
N ALA A 73 -7.47 2.70 3.53
CA ALA A 73 -8.69 2.03 3.07
C ALA A 73 -9.85 3.01 2.85
N ASP A 74 -10.02 3.98 3.75
CA ASP A 74 -11.02 5.06 3.63
C ASP A 74 -10.68 6.04 2.50
N MET A 75 -9.41 6.44 2.39
CA MET A 75 -8.91 7.31 1.32
C MET A 75 -9.18 6.74 -0.09
N MET A 76 -9.07 5.42 -0.23
CA MET A 76 -9.29 4.70 -1.49
C MET A 76 -10.72 4.12 -1.60
N SER A 77 -11.67 4.55 -0.77
CA SER A 77 -13.01 3.94 -0.67
C SER A 77 -13.77 3.94 -2.01
N GLU A 78 -13.65 5.02 -2.78
CA GLU A 78 -14.24 5.17 -4.12
C GLU A 78 -13.59 4.29 -5.21
N ASP A 79 -12.40 3.74 -4.95
CA ASP A 79 -11.73 2.84 -5.90
C ASP A 79 -12.36 1.46 -5.88
N ARG A 80 -12.89 1.07 -7.04
CA ARG A 80 -13.38 -0.30 -7.28
C ARG A 80 -12.28 -1.35 -7.22
N ARG A 81 -11.03 -0.95 -7.49
CA ARG A 81 -9.85 -1.83 -7.45
C ARG A 81 -8.69 -1.09 -6.79
N LYS A 82 -8.39 -1.47 -5.56
CA LYS A 82 -7.31 -0.88 -4.77
C LYS A 82 -6.01 -1.60 -5.10
N SER A 83 -5.18 -1.04 -5.98
CA SER A 83 -3.87 -1.60 -6.33
C SER A 83 -3.04 -1.76 -5.06
N ARG A 84 -2.45 -2.94 -4.84
CA ARG A 84 -1.59 -3.23 -3.69
C ARG A 84 -0.35 -2.33 -3.69
N MET A 85 0.16 -2.00 -4.87
CA MET A 85 1.27 -1.07 -5.05
C MET A 85 0.94 0.32 -4.49
N THR A 86 -0.17 0.92 -4.97
CA THR A 86 -0.65 2.21 -4.49
C THR A 86 -0.98 2.19 -3.00
N PHE A 87 -1.69 1.15 -2.54
CA PHE A 87 -2.08 1.01 -1.14
C PHE A 87 -0.85 0.98 -0.21
N TYR A 88 0.16 0.16 -0.53
CA TYR A 88 1.35 0.01 0.31
C TYR A 88 2.21 1.29 0.31
N TYR A 89 2.33 1.97 -0.84
CA TYR A 89 2.98 3.27 -0.92
C TYR A 89 2.30 4.30 0.00
N LEU A 90 0.97 4.39 -0.06
CA LEU A 90 0.21 5.35 0.73
C LEU A 90 0.28 5.06 2.23
N VAL A 91 0.28 3.79 2.63
CA VAL A 91 0.48 3.42 4.05
C VAL A 91 1.88 3.81 4.52
N ALA A 92 2.91 3.53 3.72
CA ALA A 92 4.28 3.95 4.04
C ALA A 92 4.41 5.48 4.12
N ARG A 93 3.77 6.23 3.22
CA ARG A 93 3.70 7.70 3.27
C ARG A 93 2.98 8.19 4.52
N GLN A 94 1.82 7.62 4.86
CA GLN A 94 1.03 7.98 6.05
C GLN A 94 1.81 7.82 7.36
N LEU A 95 2.78 6.89 7.38
CA LEU A 95 3.67 6.62 8.51
C LEU A 95 5.03 7.35 8.41
N ASN A 96 5.26 8.18 7.38
CA ASN A 96 6.57 8.78 7.08
C ASN A 96 7.71 7.75 6.95
N ALA A 97 7.38 6.57 6.41
CA ALA A 97 8.25 5.39 6.34
C ALA A 97 8.63 4.99 4.90
N LEU A 98 8.56 5.92 3.93
CA LEU A 98 8.93 5.65 2.52
C LEU A 98 10.38 5.15 2.33
N HIS A 99 11.26 5.47 3.27
CA HIS A 99 12.64 4.96 3.29
C HIS A 99 12.76 3.48 3.66
N LYS A 100 11.70 2.85 4.20
CA LYS A 100 11.67 1.44 4.62
C LYS A 100 11.09 0.49 3.56
N ILE A 101 10.41 1.00 2.53
CA ILE A 101 9.85 0.19 1.45
C ILE A 101 10.86 -0.14 0.37
#